data_AF-A0A1B6G0Q6-F1
#
_entry.id   AF-A0A1B6G0Q6-F1
#
_cell.length_a   1.000
_cell.length_b   1.000
_cell.length_c   1.000
_cell.angle_alpha   90.00
_cell.angle_beta   90.00
_cell.angle_gamma   90.00
#
_symmetry.space_group_name_H-M   'P 1'
#
loop_
_entity.id
_entity.type
_entity.pdbx_description
1 polymer ?
#
loop_
_entity_poly.entity_id
_entity_poly.type
_entity_poly.pdbx_seq_one_letter_code
_entity_poly.pdbx_strand_id
1 'polypeptide(L)'
;WFRSYKTLKMDEQKVIEVLRSTLDPAMRTDAEKRLEQMYKIIGFAPILLKLLVRPDVELPVRQASGIYFKNLINNYWEVPDDCKDYEHPGVILEPQFMLHEQDRGQIRDAIVDTLVNTPIVIQTQLAVCVNRIAQRDFPTRWPQIVDKIHMYLASSQNMNVLHGALLCLNKLIQVFE
;
A
#
# COMPACT_ATOMS: atom_id res chain seq x y z
N TRP A 1 6.16 -23.80 25.65
CA TRP A 1 6.83 -22.86 24.72
C TRP A 1 6.20 -22.78 23.32
N PHE A 2 4.95 -23.25 23.12
CA PHE A 2 4.17 -22.94 21.92
C PHE A 2 2.84 -22.33 22.35
N ARG A 3 2.84 -21.02 22.61
CA ARG A 3 1.61 -20.22 22.78
C ARG A 3 1.44 -19.37 21.53
N SER A 4 0.60 -19.86 20.62
CA SER A 4 -0.49 -19.10 20.02
C SER A 4 -0.16 -17.68 19.51
N TYR A 5 0.61 -17.56 18.42
CA TYR A 5 0.45 -16.45 17.48
C TYR A 5 -0.57 -16.85 16.43
N LYS A 6 -1.81 -16.97 16.87
CA LYS A 6 -2.96 -16.86 15.98
C LYS A 6 -3.00 -15.37 15.62
N THR A 7 -2.20 -14.95 14.64
CA THR A 7 -2.32 -13.64 14.00
C THR A 7 -3.82 -13.50 13.75
N LEU A 8 -4.49 -12.51 14.35
CA LEU A 8 -5.88 -12.23 14.03
C LEU A 8 -5.89 -11.98 12.52
N LYS A 9 -6.22 -12.99 11.72
CA LYS A 9 -6.46 -12.83 10.30
C LYS A 9 -7.68 -11.94 10.24
N MET A 10 -7.45 -10.65 10.02
CA MET A 10 -8.48 -9.74 9.59
C MET A 10 -9.22 -10.41 8.43
N ASP A 11 -10.53 -10.51 8.56
CA ASP A 11 -11.35 -11.20 7.57
C ASP A 11 -11.34 -10.41 6.26
N GLU A 12 -10.70 -10.97 5.23
CA GLU A 12 -10.63 -10.38 3.89
C GLU A 12 -12.04 -10.10 3.34
N GLN A 13 -13.01 -10.95 3.66
CA GLN A 13 -14.40 -10.79 3.23
C GLN A 13 -15.04 -9.53 3.84
N LYS A 14 -14.78 -9.30 5.13
CA LYS A 14 -15.25 -8.10 5.83
C LYS A 14 -14.66 -6.82 5.20
N VAL A 15 -13.38 -6.84 4.81
CA VAL A 15 -12.75 -5.69 4.13
C VAL A 15 -13.42 -5.45 2.77
N ILE A 16 -13.67 -6.50 2.00
CA ILE A 16 -14.35 -6.42 0.69
C ILE A 16 -15.75 -5.81 0.84
N GLU A 17 -16.53 -6.25 1.82
CA GLU A 17 -17.89 -5.75 2.06
C GLU A 17 -17.91 -4.27 2.47
N VAL A 18 -16.99 -3.86 3.35
CA VAL A 18 -16.86 -2.47 3.74
C VAL A 18 -16.44 -1.61 2.55
N LEU A 19 -15.44 -2.05 1.77
CA LEU A 19 -15.03 -1.34 0.55
C LEU A 19 -16.17 -1.23 -0.47
N ARG A 20 -16.93 -2.30 -0.69
CA ARG A 20 -18.11 -2.27 -1.56
C ARG A 20 -19.14 -1.23 -1.09
N SER A 21 -19.33 -1.12 0.22
CA SER A 21 -20.26 -0.16 0.81
C SER A 21 -19.82 1.31 0.61
N THR A 22 -18.53 1.58 0.39
CA THR A 22 -18.06 2.95 0.07
C THR A 22 -18.48 3.44 -1.32
N LEU A 23 -18.88 2.50 -2.19
CA LEU A 23 -19.35 2.79 -3.55
C LEU A 23 -20.83 3.21 -3.56
N ASP A 24 -21.59 2.87 -2.52
CA ASP A 24 -22.99 3.27 -2.35
C ASP A 24 -23.06 4.63 -1.62
N PRO A 25 -23.61 5.70 -2.23
CA PRO A 25 -23.77 6.99 -1.58
C PRO A 25 -24.52 6.95 -0.25
N ALA A 26 -25.49 6.04 -0.08
CA ALA A 26 -26.28 5.92 1.14
C ALA A 26 -25.48 5.29 2.30
N MET A 27 -24.51 4.43 1.99
CA MET A 27 -23.71 3.71 2.99
C MET A 27 -22.28 4.26 3.14
N ARG A 28 -21.85 5.19 2.26
CA ARG A 28 -20.47 5.66 2.18
C ARG A 28 -19.92 6.15 3.50
N THR A 29 -20.63 7.08 4.17
CA THR A 29 -20.13 7.69 5.41
C THR A 29 -19.93 6.66 6.53
N ASP A 30 -20.84 5.69 6.65
CA ASP A 30 -20.71 4.64 7.66
C ASP A 30 -19.63 3.62 7.29
N ALA A 31 -19.45 3.33 6.01
CA ALA A 31 -18.36 2.49 5.52
C ALA A 31 -16.99 3.13 5.75
N GLU A 32 -16.85 4.44 5.51
CA GLU A 32 -15.63 5.20 5.78
C GLU A 32 -15.26 5.17 7.27
N LYS A 33 -16.23 5.40 8.17
CA LYS A 33 -16.02 5.26 9.63
C LYS A 33 -15.56 3.85 10.03
N ARG A 34 -16.05 2.80 9.36
CA ARG A 34 -15.58 1.42 9.61
C ARG A 34 -14.13 1.24 9.17
N LEU A 35 -13.73 1.82 8.03
CA LEU A 35 -12.33 1.79 7.59
C LEU A 35 -11.41 2.53 8.56
N GLU A 36 -11.87 3.65 9.15
CA GLU A 36 -11.15 4.38 10.21
C GLU A 36 -10.96 3.57 11.51
N GLN A 37 -11.81 2.56 11.76
CA GLN A 37 -11.61 1.64 12.88
C GLN A 37 -10.60 0.54 12.56
N MET A 38 -10.30 0.31 11.28
CA MET A 38 -9.48 -0.81 10.80
C MET A 38 -8.05 -0.40 10.42
N TYR A 39 -7.81 0.84 10.02
CA TYR A 39 -6.54 1.23 9.40
C TYR A 39 -5.30 1.06 10.29
N LYS A 40 -5.47 1.05 11.62
CA LYS A 40 -4.38 0.83 12.58
C LYS A 40 -4.08 -0.65 12.86
N ILE A 41 -4.90 -1.57 12.35
CA ILE A 41 -4.78 -3.00 12.63
C ILE A 41 -3.68 -3.59 11.73
N ILE A 42 -2.69 -4.24 12.35
CA ILE A 42 -1.60 -4.93 11.63
C ILE A 42 -2.20 -5.99 10.68
N GLY A 43 -1.74 -5.99 9.44
CA GLY A 43 -2.22 -6.84 8.36
C GLY A 43 -3.31 -6.19 7.50
N PHE A 44 -3.88 -5.05 7.90
CA PHE A 44 -4.92 -4.39 7.12
C PHE A 44 -4.40 -3.82 5.80
N ALA A 45 -3.29 -3.07 5.83
CA ALA A 45 -2.74 -2.47 4.61
C ALA A 45 -2.27 -3.54 3.58
N PRO A 46 -1.59 -4.64 3.98
CA PRO A 46 -1.31 -5.76 3.07
C PRO A 46 -2.55 -6.42 2.46
N ILE A 47 -3.67 -6.51 3.20
CA ILE A 47 -4.92 -7.04 2.65
C ILE A 47 -5.41 -6.14 1.50
N LEU A 48 -5.42 -4.82 1.69
CA LEU A 48 -5.85 -3.89 0.64
C LEU A 48 -5.03 -4.06 -0.65
N LEU A 49 -3.71 -4.23 -0.52
CA LEU A 49 -2.81 -4.49 -1.64
C LEU A 49 -3.15 -5.82 -2.32
N LYS A 50 -3.35 -6.90 -1.54
CA LYS A 50 -3.70 -8.23 -2.04
C LYS A 50 -5.01 -8.21 -2.85
N LEU A 51 -6.01 -7.44 -2.43
CA LEU A 51 -7.30 -7.35 -3.13
C LEU A 51 -7.16 -6.84 -4.57
N LEU A 52 -6.13 -6.05 -4.90
CA LEU A 52 -5.98 -5.43 -6.23
C LEU A 52 -5.76 -6.42 -7.37
N VAL A 53 -5.29 -7.63 -7.06
CA VAL A 53 -5.03 -8.71 -8.02
C VAL A 53 -6.01 -9.88 -7.89
N ARG A 54 -7.00 -9.78 -7.00
CA ARG A 54 -8.02 -10.83 -6.79
C ARG A 54 -9.01 -10.84 -7.96
N PRO A 55 -9.10 -11.93 -8.75
CA PRO A 55 -10.01 -12.00 -9.89
C PRO A 55 -11.48 -12.17 -9.48
N ASP A 56 -11.72 -12.70 -8.28
CA ASP A 56 -13.03 -12.89 -7.67
C ASP A 56 -13.63 -11.61 -7.06
N VAL A 57 -12.86 -10.52 -7.02
CA VAL A 57 -13.32 -9.22 -6.52
C VAL A 57 -13.62 -8.29 -7.69
N GLU A 58 -14.79 -7.67 -7.66
CA GLU A 58 -15.25 -6.74 -8.71
C GLU A 58 -14.29 -5.57 -8.88
N LEU A 59 -14.08 -5.12 -10.12
CA LEU A 59 -13.13 -4.04 -10.42
C LEU A 59 -13.37 -2.75 -9.63
N PRO A 60 -14.62 -2.26 -9.44
CA PRO A 60 -14.88 -1.06 -8.63
C PRO A 60 -14.39 -1.18 -7.18
N VAL A 61 -14.55 -2.37 -6.58
CA VAL A 61 -14.08 -2.63 -5.20
C VAL A 61 -12.56 -2.65 -5.15
N ARG A 62 -11.90 -3.23 -6.16
CA ARG A 62 -10.44 -3.18 -6.29
C ARG A 62 -9.93 -1.76 -6.46
N GLN A 63 -10.61 -0.93 -7.25
CA GLN A 63 -10.27 0.49 -7.39
C GLN A 63 -10.40 1.25 -6.07
N ALA A 64 -11.50 1.04 -5.32
CA ALA A 64 -11.67 1.61 -3.99
C ALA A 64 -10.54 1.19 -3.03
N SER A 65 -10.17 -0.10 -3.05
CA SER A 65 -9.02 -0.61 -2.30
C SER A 65 -7.73 0.11 -2.67
N GLY A 66 -7.47 0.31 -3.97
CA GLY A 66 -6.24 0.95 -4.45
C GLY A 66 -6.14 2.43 -4.08
N ILE A 67 -7.27 3.14 -4.13
CA ILE A 67 -7.36 4.54 -3.69
C ILE A 67 -7.11 4.64 -2.18
N TYR A 68 -7.77 3.80 -1.39
CA TYR A 68 -7.61 3.80 0.07
C TYR A 68 -6.18 3.41 0.48
N PHE A 69 -5.62 2.36 -0.14
CA PHE A 69 -4.25 1.93 0.06
C PHE A 69 -3.27 3.06 -0.21
N LYS A 70 -3.39 3.76 -1.35
CA LYS A 70 -2.54 4.92 -1.66
C LYS A 70 -2.61 5.99 -0.58
N ASN A 71 -3.81 6.31 -0.10
CA ASN A 71 -3.97 7.29 0.97
C ASN A 71 -3.26 6.84 2.26
N LEU A 72 -3.33 5.55 2.62
CA LEU A 72 -2.58 5.02 3.77
C LEU A 72 -1.07 5.15 3.60
N ILE A 73 -0.53 4.80 2.44
CA ILE A 73 0.92 4.90 2.18
C ILE A 73 1.37 6.36 2.25
N ASN A 74 0.63 7.29 1.64
CA ASN A 74 0.98 8.70 1.66
C ASN A 74 0.97 9.29 3.07
N ASN A 75 -0.01 8.92 3.88
CA ASN A 75 -0.24 9.52 5.21
C ASN A 75 0.57 8.85 6.33
N TYR A 76 0.88 7.54 6.21
CA TYR A 76 1.33 6.74 7.36
C TYR A 76 2.53 5.84 7.07
N TRP A 77 3.14 5.89 5.88
CA TRP A 77 4.39 5.14 5.63
C TRP A 77 5.55 5.64 6.49
N GLU A 78 5.54 6.94 6.81
CA GLU A 78 6.53 7.60 7.64
C GLU A 78 5.93 8.76 8.45
N VAL A 79 6.72 9.27 9.39
CA VAL A 79 6.47 10.53 10.09
C VAL A 79 6.84 11.70 9.16
N PRO A 80 5.95 12.70 8.94
CA PRO A 80 6.27 13.93 8.21
C PRO A 80 7.53 14.61 8.79
N ASP A 81 8.36 15.19 7.91
CA ASP A 81 9.59 15.86 8.32
C ASP A 81 9.30 17.04 9.27
N ASP A 82 8.19 17.73 9.10
CA ASP A 82 7.72 18.85 9.95
C ASP A 82 7.38 18.44 11.38
N CYS A 83 7.20 17.13 11.61
CA CYS A 83 7.02 16.60 12.96
C CYS A 83 8.37 16.27 13.60
N LYS A 84 9.46 16.14 12.82
CA LYS A 84 10.81 15.77 13.30
C LYS A 84 11.50 16.83 14.17
N ASP A 85 10.95 18.03 14.25
CA ASP A 85 11.37 19.12 15.15
C ASP A 85 10.94 18.86 16.61
N TYR A 86 11.20 17.63 17.10
CA TYR A 86 10.89 17.11 18.44
C TYR A 86 11.79 17.67 19.56
N GLU A 87 12.56 18.72 19.30
CA GLU A 87 13.50 19.33 20.26
C GLU A 87 12.94 20.58 20.94
N HIS A 88 11.62 20.67 21.16
CA HIS A 88 11.07 21.64 22.10
C HIS A 88 10.81 20.98 23.47
N PRO A 89 11.63 21.27 24.50
CA PRO A 89 11.41 20.73 25.84
C PRO A 89 10.08 21.24 26.39
N GLY A 90 9.07 20.36 26.49
CA GLY A 90 7.79 20.66 27.15
C GLY A 90 6.53 20.31 26.36
N VAL A 91 6.62 19.92 25.09
CA VAL A 91 5.45 19.47 24.32
C VAL A 91 5.46 17.94 24.19
N ILE A 92 4.61 17.25 24.95
CA ILE A 92 4.34 15.83 24.76
C ILE A 92 3.33 15.73 23.61
N LEU A 93 3.80 15.60 22.37
CA LEU A 93 2.94 15.23 21.25
C LEU A 93 2.77 13.70 21.25
N GLU A 94 1.53 13.22 21.12
CA GLU A 94 1.28 11.79 20.96
C GLU A 94 2.03 11.25 19.73
N PRO A 95 2.59 10.03 19.80
CA PRO A 95 3.28 9.43 18.66
C PRO A 95 2.29 9.34 17.48
N GLN A 96 2.59 10.05 16.41
CA GLN A 96 1.78 10.00 15.20
C GLN A 96 1.75 8.55 14.68
N PHE A 97 0.56 8.09 14.30
CA PHE A 97 0.40 6.72 13.82
C PHE A 97 1.26 6.49 12.56
N MET A 98 2.00 5.38 12.58
CA MET A 98 2.74 4.85 11.43
C MET A 98 2.33 3.41 11.17
N LEU A 99 2.40 3.00 9.91
CA LEU A 99 2.25 1.59 9.55
C LEU A 99 3.36 0.77 10.20
N HIS A 100 2.96 -0.34 10.83
CA HIS A 100 3.88 -1.26 11.50
C HIS A 100 4.88 -1.86 10.50
N GLU A 101 6.13 -2.05 10.91
CA GLU A 101 7.22 -2.52 10.03
C GLU A 101 6.90 -3.88 9.38
N GLN A 102 6.16 -4.75 10.07
CA GLN A 102 5.67 -6.02 9.51
C GLN A 102 4.82 -5.82 8.24
N ASP A 103 3.94 -4.82 8.23
CA ASP A 103 3.10 -4.51 7.07
C ASP A 103 3.94 -3.83 5.98
N ARG A 104 4.83 -2.91 6.37
CA ARG A 104 5.74 -2.25 5.44
C ARG A 104 6.63 -3.25 4.70
N GLY A 105 7.18 -4.24 5.40
CA GLY A 105 7.93 -5.34 4.81
C GLY A 105 7.13 -6.11 3.76
N GLN A 106 5.94 -6.59 4.13
CA GLN A 106 5.04 -7.30 3.20
C GLN A 106 4.67 -6.46 1.98
N ILE A 107 4.43 -5.16 2.18
CA ILE A 107 4.11 -4.23 1.10
C ILE A 107 5.31 -4.07 0.15
N ARG A 108 6.52 -3.85 0.67
CA ARG A 108 7.74 -3.78 -0.15
C ARG A 108 7.97 -5.05 -0.97
N ASP A 109 7.69 -6.21 -0.40
CA ASP A 109 7.87 -7.48 -1.09
C ASP A 109 6.85 -7.68 -2.22
N ALA A 110 5.60 -7.23 -2.04
CA ALA A 110 4.50 -7.54 -2.94
C ALA A 110 4.12 -6.42 -3.94
N ILE A 111 4.44 -5.15 -3.66
CA ILE A 111 3.83 -4.02 -4.38
C ILE A 111 4.19 -3.97 -5.87
N VAL A 112 5.43 -4.30 -6.25
CA VAL A 112 5.84 -4.33 -7.65
C VAL A 112 5.12 -5.45 -8.41
N ASP A 113 5.04 -6.66 -7.83
CA ASP A 113 4.32 -7.77 -8.45
C ASP A 113 2.83 -7.43 -8.60
N THR A 114 2.25 -6.79 -7.58
CA THR A 114 0.85 -6.38 -7.59
C THR A 114 0.60 -5.34 -8.67
N LEU A 115 1.50 -4.36 -8.81
CA LEU A 115 1.39 -3.31 -9.81
C LEU A 115 1.43 -3.90 -11.22
N VAL A 116 2.41 -4.73 -11.56
CA VAL A 116 2.51 -5.24 -12.94
C VAL A 116 1.36 -6.19 -13.32
N ASN A 117 0.72 -6.83 -12.33
CA ASN A 117 -0.36 -7.80 -12.55
C ASN A 117 -1.78 -7.21 -12.41
N THR A 118 -1.92 -5.94 -12.00
CA THR A 118 -3.23 -5.26 -11.94
C THR A 118 -3.53 -4.50 -13.25
N PRO A 119 -4.79 -4.20 -13.60
CA PRO A 119 -5.12 -3.39 -14.77
C PRO A 119 -4.54 -1.97 -14.70
N ILE A 120 -4.21 -1.38 -15.85
CA ILE A 120 -3.60 -0.04 -15.99
C ILE A 120 -4.25 1.04 -15.11
N VAL A 121 -5.58 1.04 -14.98
CA VAL A 121 -6.30 2.03 -14.17
C VAL A 121 -5.89 1.99 -12.68
N ILE A 122 -5.54 0.82 -12.15
CA ILE A 122 -5.07 0.63 -10.76
C ILE A 122 -3.56 0.86 -10.67
N GLN A 123 -2.79 0.55 -11.72
CA GLN A 123 -1.33 0.75 -11.75
C GLN A 123 -0.93 2.19 -11.40
N THR A 124 -1.72 3.17 -11.83
CA THR A 124 -1.48 4.59 -11.51
C THR A 124 -1.48 4.88 -10.00
N GLN A 125 -2.39 4.27 -9.24
CA GLN A 125 -2.46 4.46 -7.78
C GLN A 125 -1.26 3.79 -7.10
N LEU A 126 -0.89 2.60 -7.56
CA LEU A 126 0.26 1.87 -7.02
C LEU A 126 1.60 2.53 -7.38
N ALA A 127 1.71 3.16 -8.54
CA ALA A 127 2.91 3.90 -8.91
C ALA A 127 3.19 5.05 -7.94
N VAL A 128 2.16 5.79 -7.52
CA VAL A 128 2.30 6.83 -6.47
C VAL A 128 2.83 6.22 -5.18
N CYS A 129 2.29 5.06 -4.77
CA CYS A 129 2.77 4.35 -3.59
C CYS A 129 4.25 3.93 -3.73
N VAL A 130 4.63 3.36 -4.88
CA VAL A 130 6.03 2.96 -5.14
C VAL A 130 6.97 4.14 -5.01
N ASN A 131 6.64 5.30 -5.57
CA ASN A 131 7.46 6.50 -5.43
C ASN A 131 7.59 6.93 -3.97
N ARG A 132 6.47 7.01 -3.24
CA ARG A 132 6.45 7.39 -1.82
C ARG A 132 7.30 6.44 -0.96
N ILE A 133 7.22 5.14 -1.21
CA ILE A 133 8.01 4.13 -0.49
C ILE A 133 9.49 4.26 -0.86
N ALA A 134 9.80 4.38 -2.16
CA ALA A 134 11.17 4.45 -2.65
C ALA A 134 11.92 5.69 -2.16
N GLN A 135 11.26 6.86 -2.07
CA GLN A 135 11.84 8.09 -1.50
C GLN A 135 12.45 7.90 -0.11
N ARG A 136 11.97 6.92 0.67
CA ARG A 136 12.36 6.72 2.07
C ARG A 136 13.11 5.42 2.31
N ASP A 137 12.74 4.37 1.60
CA ASP A 137 13.27 3.03 1.84
C ASP A 137 14.37 2.64 0.83
N PHE A 138 14.48 3.29 -0.32
CA PHE A 138 15.57 3.04 -1.28
C PHE A 138 16.80 3.93 -0.98
N PRO A 139 18.05 3.42 -1.09
CA PRO A 139 18.43 2.04 -1.42
C PRO A 139 18.52 1.10 -0.22
N THR A 140 18.52 1.60 1.02
CA THR A 140 18.97 0.83 2.19
C THR A 140 17.99 -0.27 2.62
N ARG A 141 16.69 0.05 2.71
CA ARG A 141 15.65 -0.88 3.21
C ARG A 141 14.95 -1.64 2.09
N TRP A 142 15.04 -1.14 0.86
CA TRP A 142 14.39 -1.75 -0.31
C TRP A 142 15.32 -1.86 -1.55
N PRO A 143 16.51 -2.45 -1.42
CA PRO A 143 17.46 -2.56 -2.55
C PRO A 143 16.93 -3.44 -3.70
N GLN A 144 16.13 -4.46 -3.38
CA GLN A 144 15.65 -5.48 -4.32
C GLN A 144 14.65 -4.97 -5.37
N ILE A 145 14.18 -3.71 -5.24
CA ILE A 145 13.24 -3.12 -6.21
C ILE A 145 13.82 -3.11 -7.63
N VAL A 146 15.13 -2.83 -7.77
CA VAL A 146 15.80 -2.73 -9.07
C VAL A 146 15.80 -4.08 -9.79
N ASP A 147 16.20 -5.13 -9.09
CA ASP A 147 16.24 -6.50 -9.64
C ASP A 147 14.86 -6.96 -10.07
N LYS A 148 13.83 -6.66 -9.26
CA LYS A 148 12.45 -7.02 -9.57
C LYS A 148 11.90 -6.27 -10.79
N ILE A 149 12.19 -4.97 -10.93
CA ILE A 149 11.83 -4.20 -12.13
C ILE A 149 12.53 -4.77 -13.36
N HIS A 150 13.84 -5.00 -13.26
CA HIS A 150 14.65 -5.57 -14.35
C HIS A 150 14.09 -6.92 -14.82
N MET A 151 13.76 -7.82 -13.88
CA MET A 151 13.16 -9.11 -14.19
C MET A 151 11.90 -8.99 -15.06
N TYR A 152 10.98 -8.08 -14.70
CA TYR A 152 9.75 -7.88 -15.48
C TYR A 152 9.97 -7.26 -16.85
N LEU A 153 10.91 -6.31 -16.96
CA LEU A 153 11.28 -5.70 -18.24
C LEU A 153 11.96 -6.69 -19.18
N ALA A 154 12.82 -7.56 -18.66
CA ALA A 154 13.57 -8.53 -19.45
C ALA A 154 12.74 -9.76 -19.88
N SER A 155 11.80 -10.19 -19.03
CA SER A 155 11.16 -11.51 -19.18
C SER A 155 9.76 -11.47 -19.80
N SER A 156 9.11 -10.30 -19.82
CA SER A 156 7.69 -10.20 -20.22
C SER A 156 7.53 -9.65 -21.63
N GLN A 157 6.61 -10.24 -22.40
CA GLN A 157 6.09 -9.68 -23.66
C GLN A 157 4.67 -9.09 -23.48
N ASN A 158 4.12 -9.14 -22.26
CA ASN A 158 2.78 -8.63 -21.98
C ASN A 158 2.82 -7.12 -21.77
N MET A 159 2.10 -6.36 -22.60
CA MET A 159 2.06 -4.90 -22.57
C MET A 159 1.60 -4.32 -21.23
N ASN A 160 0.68 -4.98 -20.51
CA ASN A 160 0.24 -4.53 -19.18
C ASN A 160 1.36 -4.64 -18.14
N VAL A 161 2.11 -5.75 -18.18
CA VAL A 161 3.24 -5.99 -17.29
C VAL A 161 4.38 -5.02 -17.61
N LEU A 162 4.69 -4.83 -18.88
CA LEU A 162 5.72 -3.89 -19.33
C LEU A 162 5.37 -2.44 -18.95
N HIS A 163 4.12 -2.03 -19.15
CA HIS A 163 3.64 -0.72 -18.72
C HIS A 163 3.81 -0.53 -17.21
N GLY A 164 3.42 -1.52 -16.41
CA GLY A 164 3.61 -1.47 -14.95
C GLY A 164 5.08 -1.40 -14.54
N ALA A 165 5.95 -2.20 -15.18
CA ALA A 165 7.38 -2.22 -14.87
C ALA A 165 8.07 -0.89 -15.25
N LEU A 166 7.71 -0.31 -16.39
CA LEU A 166 8.18 1.02 -16.82
C LEU A 166 7.70 2.13 -15.88
N LEU A 167 6.46 2.04 -15.37
CA LEU A 167 5.97 2.96 -14.35
C LEU A 167 6.79 2.84 -13.05
N CYS A 168 7.05 1.62 -12.56
CA CYS A 168 7.91 1.41 -11.40
C CYS A 168 9.29 2.03 -11.62
N LEU A 169 9.90 1.80 -12.78
CA LEU A 169 11.21 2.37 -13.13
C LEU A 169 11.17 3.90 -13.12
N ASN A 170 10.19 4.51 -13.78
CA ASN A 170 10.00 5.95 -13.78
C ASN A 170 9.89 6.51 -12.35
N LYS A 171 9.12 5.84 -11.49
CA LYS A 171 8.94 6.25 -10.09
C LYS A 171 10.17 6.09 -9.22
N LEU A 172 11.02 5.11 -9.52
CA LEU A 172 12.31 4.97 -8.88
C LEU A 172 13.30 6.05 -9.35
N ILE A 173 13.33 6.37 -10.64
CA ILE A 173 14.17 7.45 -11.19
C ILE A 173 13.82 8.80 -10.56
N GLN A 174 12.53 9.09 -10.39
CA GLN A 174 12.03 10.31 -9.73
C GLN A 174 12.46 10.47 -8.26
N VAL A 175 13.06 9.47 -7.64
CA VAL A 175 13.66 9.60 -6.29
C VAL A 175 14.96 10.43 -6.33
N PHE A 176 15.60 10.52 -7.49
CA PHE A 176 16.86 11.22 -7.68
C PHE A 176 16.72 12.58 -8.38
N GLU A 177 15.48 12.97 -8.71
CA GLU A 177 15.13 14.30 -9.22
C GLU A 177 14.83 15.25 -8.07
#